data_AF-A0A9Q0ZTT2-F1
#
_entry.id   AF-A0A9Q0ZTT2-F1
#
_cell.length_a   1.000
_cell.length_b   1.000
_cell.length_c   1.000
_cell.angle_alpha   90.00
_cell.angle_beta   90.00
_cell.angle_gamma   90.00
#
_symmetry.space_group_name_H-M   'P 1'
#
loop_
_entity.id
_entity.type
_entity.pdbx_description
1 polymer ?
#
loop_
_entity_poly.entity_id
_entity_poly.type
_entity_poly.pdbx_seq_one_letter_code
_entity_poly.pdbx_strand_id
1 'polypeptide(L)'
;MSTRLSCFAHRSEPFDDLSFDEWVDLAEAPALQASLNLYKELKQLGFTVFMLTGRSEYQRNATVKNLQLEGYSDWERLILRESSDQGKASDSLQISEEIGVNK
;
A
#
# COMPACT_ATOMS: atom_id res chain seq x y z
N MET A 1 41.01 7.44 -16.08
CA MET A 1 40.88 6.45 -14.99
C MET A 1 39.41 6.37 -14.61
N SER A 2 38.86 5.16 -14.64
CA SER A 2 37.43 4.86 -14.57
C SER A 2 36.90 5.03 -13.14
N THR A 3 35.99 5.98 -12.93
CA THR A 3 35.12 6.01 -11.74
C THR A 3 33.94 5.08 -12.02
N ARG A 4 34.07 3.82 -11.60
CA ARG A 4 32.91 2.92 -11.47
C ARG A 4 31.99 3.50 -10.40
N LEU A 5 30.88 4.07 -10.84
CA LEU A 5 29.73 4.36 -9.99
C LEU A 5 29.27 3.05 -9.34
N SER A 6 29.26 3.04 -8.01
CA SER A 6 28.69 2.01 -7.17
C SER A 6 27.19 1.92 -7.43
N CYS A 7 26.75 0.86 -8.10
CA CYS A 7 25.33 0.56 -8.24
C CYS A 7 24.79 0.12 -6.88
N PHE A 8 23.75 0.80 -6.43
CA PHE A 8 23.11 0.71 -5.12
C PHE A 8 22.72 -0.72 -4.71
N ALA A 9 23.21 -1.14 -3.54
CA ALA A 9 22.75 -2.34 -2.84
C ALA A 9 21.68 -1.94 -1.82
N HIS A 10 20.40 -2.07 -2.17
CA HIS A 10 19.27 -1.87 -1.24
C HIS A 10 18.62 -3.19 -0.77
N ARG A 11 19.25 -4.34 -1.04
CA ARG A 11 18.76 -5.65 -0.60
C ARG A 11 19.91 -6.60 -0.27
N SER A 12 20.65 -6.29 0.80
CA SER A 12 21.68 -7.19 1.34
C SER A 12 21.11 -8.12 2.42
N GLU A 13 20.07 -7.71 3.13
CA GLU A 13 19.50 -8.45 4.27
C GLU A 13 18.17 -9.15 3.92
N PRO A 14 17.87 -10.30 4.56
CA PRO A 14 16.56 -10.91 4.55
C PRO A 14 15.47 -9.93 5.02
N PHE A 15 14.26 -10.10 4.52
CA PHE A 15 13.11 -9.32 4.99
C PHE A 15 12.77 -9.73 6.42
N ASP A 16 12.62 -8.75 7.32
CA ASP A 16 12.19 -8.95 8.70
C ASP A 16 10.78 -8.39 8.87
N ASP A 17 9.82 -9.28 9.07
CA ASP A 17 8.41 -8.95 9.20
C ASP A 17 8.14 -8.04 10.41
N LEU A 18 8.83 -8.27 11.55
CA LEU A 18 8.59 -7.52 12.77
C LEU A 18 9.05 -6.07 12.65
N SER A 19 10.27 -5.86 12.16
CA SER A 19 10.79 -4.50 11.91
C SER A 19 9.94 -3.74 10.89
N PHE A 20 9.39 -4.43 9.89
CA PHE A 20 8.49 -3.82 8.92
C PHE A 20 7.16 -3.42 9.56
N ASP A 21 6.57 -4.29 10.39
CA ASP A 21 5.32 -4.00 11.07
C ASP A 21 5.45 -2.83 12.05
N GLU A 22 6.54 -2.76 12.81
CA GLU A 22 6.86 -1.60 13.66
C GLU A 22 6.97 -0.30 12.84
N TRP A 23 7.62 -0.35 11.68
CA TRP A 23 7.73 0.80 10.78
C TRP A 23 6.37 1.23 10.21
N VAL A 24 5.50 0.29 9.86
CA VAL A 24 4.14 0.58 9.39
C VAL A 24 3.34 1.32 10.47
N ASP A 25 3.48 0.91 11.73
CA ASP A 25 2.76 1.50 12.87
C ASP A 25 3.19 2.94 13.17
N LEU A 26 4.39 3.37 12.75
CA LEU A 26 4.82 4.77 12.85
C LEU A 26 3.97 5.70 11.97
N ALA A 27 3.41 5.20 10.86
CA ALA A 27 2.63 5.98 9.90
C ALA A 27 3.39 7.19 9.31
N GLU A 28 4.67 6.98 8.95
CA GLU A 28 5.58 7.99 8.38
C GLU A 28 6.09 7.61 6.97
N ALA A 29 5.34 6.77 6.25
CA ALA A 29 5.68 6.37 4.89
C ALA A 29 5.41 7.53 3.91
N PRO A 30 6.45 8.05 3.21
CA PRO A 30 6.29 9.19 2.31
C PRO A 30 5.52 8.80 1.05
N ALA A 31 4.69 9.71 0.54
CA ALA A 31 4.05 9.52 -0.76
C ALA A 31 5.05 9.56 -1.90
N LEU A 32 4.83 8.67 -2.87
CA LEU A 32 5.41 8.80 -4.19
C LEU A 32 4.63 9.87 -4.96
N GLN A 33 5.26 11.01 -5.21
CA GLN A 33 4.60 12.18 -5.81
C GLN A 33 3.87 11.86 -7.13
N ALA A 34 4.45 11.00 -7.97
CA ALA A 34 3.83 10.57 -9.24
C ALA A 34 2.51 9.82 -8.99
N SER A 35 2.46 8.93 -8.00
CA SER A 35 1.25 8.18 -7.63
C SER A 35 0.18 9.07 -7.03
N LEU A 36 0.56 10.06 -6.21
CA LEU A 36 -0.38 11.03 -5.63
C LEU A 36 -1.00 11.91 -6.71
N ASN A 37 -0.23 12.34 -7.72
CA ASN A 37 -0.75 13.13 -8.84
C ASN A 37 -1.76 12.33 -9.65
N LEU A 38 -1.42 11.08 -10.01
CA LEU A 38 -2.34 10.18 -10.72
C LEU A 38 -3.63 9.96 -9.93
N TYR A 39 -3.53 9.72 -8.62
CA TYR A 39 -4.70 9.56 -7.76
C TYR A 39 -5.64 10.77 -7.84
N LYS A 40 -5.09 11.98 -7.73
CA LYS A 40 -5.86 13.23 -7.81
C LYS A 40 -6.51 13.43 -9.19
N GLU A 41 -5.79 13.14 -10.27
CA GLU A 41 -6.34 13.22 -11.62
C GLU A 41 -7.50 12.24 -11.83
N LEU A 42 -7.36 10.98 -11.41
CA LEU A 42 -8.42 9.98 -11.50
C LEU A 42 -9.66 10.41 -10.71
N LYS A 43 -9.47 10.96 -9.50
CA LYS A 43 -10.56 11.51 -8.69
C LYS A 43 -11.24 12.70 -9.37
N GLN A 44 -10.49 13.62 -9.96
CA GLN A 44 -11.04 14.77 -10.70
C GLN A 44 -11.86 14.35 -11.93
N LEU A 45 -11.45 13.26 -12.59
CA LEU A 45 -12.17 12.67 -13.71
C LEU A 45 -13.42 11.86 -13.28
N GLY A 46 -13.69 11.74 -11.99
CA GLY A 46 -14.86 11.04 -11.45
C GLY A 46 -14.68 9.53 -11.31
N PHE A 47 -13.46 9.01 -11.38
CA PHE A 47 -13.22 7.59 -11.11
C PHE A 47 -13.43 7.28 -9.63
N THR A 48 -14.02 6.10 -9.38
CA THR A 48 -14.05 5.48 -8.06
C THR A 48 -12.73 4.78 -7.83
N VAL A 49 -12.00 5.18 -6.78
CA VAL A 49 -10.68 4.62 -6.47
C VAL A 49 -10.76 3.74 -5.23
N PHE A 50 -10.22 2.54 -5.36
CA PHE A 50 -10.07 1.58 -4.28
C PHE A 50 -8.59 1.46 -3.92
N MET A 51 -8.28 1.43 -2.62
CA MET A 51 -6.93 1.22 -2.11
C MET A 51 -6.79 -0.24 -1.70
N LEU A 52 -5.84 -0.95 -2.29
CA LEU A 52 -5.56 -2.35 -1.98
C LEU A 52 -4.12 -2.48 -1.47
N THR A 53 -3.94 -3.14 -0.34
CA THR A 53 -2.62 -3.32 0.28
C THR A 53 -2.46 -4.71 0.88
N GLY A 54 -1.20 -5.17 0.93
CA GLY A 54 -0.82 -6.43 1.58
C GLY A 54 -0.63 -6.31 3.09
N ARG A 55 -0.77 -5.10 3.66
CA ARG A 55 -0.76 -4.87 5.12
C ARG A 55 -1.89 -5.64 5.77
N SER A 56 -1.71 -6.02 7.02
CA SER A 56 -2.73 -6.74 7.77
C SER A 56 -3.82 -5.79 8.29
N GLU A 57 -5.04 -6.29 8.45
CA GLU A 57 -6.18 -5.51 8.97
C GLU A 57 -5.90 -4.80 10.30
N TYR A 58 -5.09 -5.39 11.19
CA TYR A 58 -4.74 -4.76 12.46
C TYR A 58 -3.98 -3.43 12.29
N GLN A 59 -3.31 -3.20 11.15
CA GLN A 59 -2.57 -1.97 10.80
C GLN A 59 -3.44 -0.93 10.08
N ARG A 60 -4.76 -1.15 9.98
CA ARG A 60 -5.69 -0.27 9.26
C ARG A 60 -5.59 1.18 9.73
N ASN A 61 -5.58 1.40 11.04
CA ASN A 61 -5.56 2.75 11.61
C ASN A 61 -4.28 3.52 11.24
N ALA A 62 -3.10 2.89 11.36
CA ALA A 62 -1.83 3.47 10.98
C ALA A 62 -1.78 3.78 9.47
N THR A 63 -2.30 2.85 8.65
CA THR A 63 -2.35 3.01 7.19
C THR A 63 -3.27 4.16 6.77
N VAL A 64 -4.47 4.26 7.34
CA VAL A 64 -5.40 5.36 7.06
C VAL A 64 -4.78 6.71 7.45
N LYS A 65 -4.18 6.79 8.65
CA LYS A 65 -3.51 8.01 9.13
C LYS A 65 -2.42 8.44 8.15
N ASN A 66 -1.56 7.52 7.73
CA ASN A 66 -0.49 7.81 6.78
C ASN A 66 -1.04 8.33 5.45
N LEU A 67 -2.03 7.64 4.87
CA LEU A 67 -2.63 8.03 3.60
C LEU A 67 -3.20 9.46 3.65
N GLN A 68 -3.91 9.79 4.74
CA GLN A 68 -4.48 11.13 4.94
C GLN A 68 -3.39 12.21 5.08
N LEU A 69 -2.34 11.94 5.87
CA LEU A 69 -1.22 12.87 6.04
C LEU A 69 -0.49 13.17 4.72
N GLU A 70 -0.33 12.13 3.90
CA GLU A 70 0.32 12.23 2.59
C GLU A 70 -0.60 12.76 1.48
N GLY A 71 -1.84 13.15 1.82
CA GLY A 71 -2.76 13.83 0.92
C GLY A 71 -3.61 12.91 0.02
N TYR A 72 -3.69 11.62 0.34
CA TYR A 72 -4.74 10.74 -0.18
C TYR A 72 -6.00 10.92 0.68
N SER A 73 -7.13 11.19 0.04
CA SER A 73 -8.44 11.32 0.69
C SER A 73 -9.53 10.79 -0.22
N ASP A 74 -10.70 10.49 0.36
CA ASP A 74 -11.92 10.16 -0.40
C ASP A 74 -11.81 8.91 -1.30
N TRP A 75 -11.04 7.91 -0.89
CA TRP A 75 -11.11 6.58 -1.51
C TRP A 75 -12.43 5.90 -1.13
N GLU A 76 -12.96 5.05 -2.01
CA GLU A 76 -14.24 4.37 -1.78
C GLU A 76 -14.11 3.28 -0.72
N ARG A 77 -13.12 2.39 -0.88
CA ARG A 77 -12.74 1.41 0.13
C ARG A 77 -11.24 1.24 0.21
N LEU A 78 -10.78 0.88 1.42
CA LEU A 78 -9.43 0.44 1.71
C LEU A 78 -9.49 -1.03 2.13
N ILE A 79 -8.92 -1.89 1.30
CA ILE A 79 -8.91 -3.34 1.43
C ILE A 79 -7.51 -3.74 1.93
N LEU A 80 -7.45 -4.30 3.14
CA LEU A 80 -6.22 -4.87 3.71
C LEU A 80 -6.35 -6.40 3.75
N ARG A 81 -5.26 -7.06 4.12
CA ARG A 81 -5.23 -8.51 4.27
C ARG A 81 -5.88 -8.93 5.59
N GLU A 82 -6.93 -9.72 5.47
CA GLU A 82 -7.60 -10.37 6.60
C GLU A 82 -6.71 -11.39 7.30
N SER A 83 -6.97 -11.66 8.58
CA SER A 83 -6.21 -12.65 9.35
C SER A 83 -6.35 -14.08 8.78
N SER A 84 -7.44 -14.38 8.08
CA SER A 84 -7.70 -15.66 7.43
C SER A 84 -6.88 -15.91 6.15
N ASP A 85 -6.28 -14.85 5.60
CA ASP A 85 -5.50 -14.90 4.36
C ASP A 85 -3.99 -14.77 4.58
N GLN A 86 -3.56 -14.81 5.83
CA GLN A 86 -2.15 -14.81 6.20
C GLN A 86 -1.45 -16.06 5.67
N GLY A 87 -0.35 -15.86 4.94
CA GLY A 87 0.41 -16.94 4.28
C GLY A 87 -0.12 -17.39 2.92
N LYS A 88 -1.24 -16.84 2.42
CA LYS A 88 -1.73 -17.11 1.07
C LYS A 88 -1.06 -16.18 0.05
N ALA A 89 -0.78 -16.70 -1.15
CA ALA A 89 -0.28 -15.91 -2.26
C ALA A 89 -1.32 -14.86 -2.69
N SER A 90 -0.85 -13.69 -3.12
CA SER A 90 -1.70 -12.55 -3.49
C SER A 90 -2.71 -12.88 -4.60
N ASP A 91 -2.44 -13.90 -5.41
CA ASP A 91 -3.32 -14.41 -6.47
C ASP A 91 -4.69 -14.93 -5.96
N SER A 92 -4.81 -15.18 -4.65
CA SER A 92 -6.00 -15.78 -4.03
C SER A 92 -6.83 -14.82 -3.16
N LEU A 93 -6.45 -13.54 -3.08
CA LEU A 93 -7.32 -12.53 -2.47
C LEU A 93 -8.56 -12.40 -3.36
N GLN A 94 -9.69 -12.94 -2.92
CA GLN A 94 -10.97 -12.85 -3.61
C GLN A 94 -11.55 -11.43 -3.47
N ILE A 95 -10.88 -10.47 -4.12
CA ILE A 95 -11.36 -9.09 -4.28
C ILE A 95 -12.78 -9.06 -4.87
N SER A 96 -13.19 -10.12 -5.57
CA SER A 96 -14.50 -10.26 -6.20
C SER A 96 -15.70 -10.26 -5.22
N GLU A 97 -15.56 -10.73 -3.99
CA GLU A 97 -16.70 -10.78 -3.05
C GLU A 97 -16.95 -9.44 -2.36
N GLU A 98 -15.92 -8.62 -2.15
CA GLU A 98 -16.06 -7.32 -1.47
C GLU A 98 -16.42 -6.17 -2.41
N ILE A 99 -16.00 -6.19 -3.68
CA ILE A 99 -16.22 -5.05 -4.59
C ILE A 99 -17.69 -4.99 -5.08
N GLY A 100 -18.52 -6.01 -4.84
CA GLY A 100 -19.92 -6.00 -5.29
C GLY A 100 -20.05 -5.90 -6.82
N VAL A 101 -19.04 -6.37 -7.56
CA VAL A 101 -19.14 -6.49 -9.01
C VAL A 101 -20.04 -7.68 -9.29
N ASN A 102 -21.34 -7.42 -9.46
CA ASN A 102 -22.24 -8.39 -10.07
C ASN A 102 -21.63 -8.83 -11.40
N LYS A 103 -21.41 -10.14 -11.54
CA LYS A 103 -21.10 -10.77 -12.82
C LYS A 103 -22.26 -10.61 -13.80
#